data_AF-S3I420-F1
#
_entry.id   AF-S3I420-F1
#
_cell.length_a   1.000
_cell.length_b   1.000
_cell.length_c   1.000
_cell.angle_alpha   90.00
_cell.angle_beta   90.00
_cell.angle_gamma   90.00
#
_symmetry.space_group_name_H-M   'P 1'
#
loop_
_entity.id
_entity.type
_entity.pdbx_description
1 polymer ?
#
loop_
_entity_poly.entity_id
_entity_poly.type
_entity_poly.pdbx_seq_one_letter_code
_entity_poly.pdbx_strand_id
1 'polypeptide(L)'
;MQARADQSGRGTPHLENDILDGHVAGDPSAPTWRAVTRIPVKAELYGRETYFREGLTDASESLAADMIAALHRSALVMLKPEGLAGGKASAIVEFLRAHGFGITAVIEHTLSRLEWRELWRFQLTAASLDRLAVNDLILQDRVLLLLLHDNGPLRVPATVRLGVLKGPADLDSQPQNCLRRLLAQPNRLFSFCHVADEPADLLRELAILCDRPMRRSVLSRFAVGVLPRREIQLLDETLLASDRIAREFDVQASLQRLAQAACGCSGAATERILVDIARMHRGETIVWRAFATAVAEAGLEIDRWDLALLGATFIVPDEPGASKMIGSVRIDSWL
;
A
#
# COMPACT_ATOMS: atom_id res chain seq x y z
N MET A 1 17.76 28.90 -53.87
CA MET A 1 18.56 28.19 -52.83
C MET A 1 17.62 27.21 -52.15
N GLN A 2 17.86 25.93 -52.40
CA GLN A 2 16.99 24.81 -52.02
C GLN A 2 16.95 24.54 -50.53
N ALA A 3 15.79 24.08 -50.09
CA ALA A 3 15.55 23.42 -48.82
C ALA A 3 16.41 22.15 -48.65
N ARG A 4 16.81 21.88 -47.41
CA ARG A 4 16.97 20.51 -46.91
C ARG A 4 16.27 20.40 -45.57
N ALA A 5 15.19 19.64 -45.59
CA ALA A 5 14.66 18.95 -44.44
C ALA A 5 15.74 17.98 -43.94
N ASP A 6 15.87 17.84 -42.63
CA ASP A 6 16.48 16.64 -42.05
C ASP A 6 15.54 16.07 -41.00
N GLN A 7 15.07 14.87 -41.33
CA GLN A 7 14.33 13.97 -40.48
C GLN A 7 15.30 13.43 -39.43
N SER A 8 14.95 13.49 -38.16
CA SER A 8 15.47 12.53 -37.19
C SER A 8 14.32 11.99 -36.35
N GLY A 9 13.64 10.99 -36.92
CA GLY A 9 12.88 10.05 -36.14
C GLY A 9 13.82 9.32 -35.19
N ARG A 10 13.69 9.56 -33.89
CA ARG A 10 14.24 8.65 -32.88
C ARG A 10 13.22 7.56 -32.63
N GLY A 11 13.34 6.49 -33.42
CA GLY A 11 12.85 5.19 -33.03
C GLY A 11 13.78 4.60 -31.97
N THR A 12 13.29 4.47 -30.75
CA THR A 12 13.71 3.42 -29.81
C THR A 12 12.49 2.89 -29.05
N PRO A 13 11.72 1.94 -29.62
CA PRO A 13 10.71 1.18 -28.87
C PRO A 13 11.09 -0.31 -28.67
N HIS A 14 12.23 -0.78 -29.20
CA HIS A 14 12.52 -2.22 -29.23
C HIS A 14 13.12 -2.77 -27.93
N LEU A 15 14.00 -2.04 -27.23
CA LEU A 15 14.73 -2.59 -26.07
C LEU A 15 13.89 -2.74 -24.78
N GLU A 16 12.83 -1.94 -24.59
CA GLU A 16 12.03 -1.99 -23.34
C GLU A 16 11.06 -3.18 -23.29
N ASN A 17 10.64 -3.70 -24.43
CA ASN A 17 9.76 -4.89 -24.47
C ASN A 17 10.56 -6.20 -24.35
N ASP A 18 11.83 -6.21 -24.75
CA ASP A 18 12.68 -7.40 -24.74
C ASP A 18 12.84 -7.99 -23.33
N ILE A 19 12.91 -7.14 -22.30
CA ILE A 19 13.02 -7.62 -20.91
C ILE A 19 11.75 -8.36 -20.46
N LEU A 20 10.57 -7.94 -20.91
CA LEU A 20 9.30 -8.56 -20.51
C LEU A 20 9.12 -9.95 -21.14
N ASP A 21 9.66 -10.15 -22.35
CA ASP A 21 9.62 -11.45 -23.04
C ASP A 21 10.69 -12.42 -22.53
N GLY A 22 11.70 -11.92 -21.81
CA GLY A 22 12.70 -12.74 -21.13
C GLY A 22 12.14 -13.53 -19.93
N HIS A 23 12.78 -14.66 -19.65
CA HIS A 23 12.56 -15.40 -18.42
C HIS A 23 13.17 -14.68 -17.21
N VAL A 24 12.51 -14.77 -16.05
CA VAL A 24 13.03 -14.19 -14.81
C VAL A 24 14.43 -14.76 -14.53
N ALA A 25 15.37 -13.87 -14.20
CA ALA A 25 16.79 -14.18 -13.99
C ALA A 25 17.51 -14.89 -15.18
N GLY A 26 16.89 -14.93 -16.37
CA GLY A 26 17.40 -15.64 -17.54
C GLY A 26 17.30 -17.16 -17.46
N ASP A 27 16.56 -17.70 -16.49
CA ASP A 27 16.36 -19.14 -16.30
C ASP A 27 15.17 -19.64 -17.12
N PRO A 28 15.35 -20.50 -18.14
CA PRO A 28 14.24 -21.00 -18.96
C PRO A 28 13.17 -21.77 -18.20
N SER A 29 13.47 -22.26 -16.99
CA SER A 29 12.50 -22.93 -16.12
C SER A 29 11.66 -21.95 -15.29
N ALA A 30 12.11 -20.70 -15.16
CA ALA A 30 11.35 -19.63 -14.52
C ALA A 30 10.28 -19.08 -15.47
N PRO A 31 9.23 -18.42 -14.95
CA PRO A 31 8.25 -17.78 -15.82
C PRO A 31 8.86 -16.59 -16.57
N THR A 32 8.20 -16.18 -17.66
CA THR A 32 8.52 -14.90 -18.31
C THR A 32 8.11 -13.74 -17.43
N TRP A 33 8.82 -12.61 -17.54
CA TRP A 33 8.46 -11.40 -16.81
C TRP A 33 7.04 -10.95 -17.12
N ARG A 34 6.61 -11.06 -18.38
CA ARG A 34 5.26 -10.75 -18.84
C ARG A 34 4.15 -11.54 -18.11
N ALA A 35 4.47 -12.70 -17.55
CA ALA A 35 3.53 -13.48 -16.75
C ALA A 35 3.33 -12.91 -15.33
N VAL A 36 4.26 -12.09 -14.82
CA VAL A 36 4.23 -11.59 -13.43
C VAL A 36 4.21 -10.07 -13.31
N THR A 37 4.61 -9.33 -14.35
CA THR A 37 4.60 -7.86 -14.40
C THR A 37 4.46 -7.37 -15.84
N ARG A 38 3.82 -6.21 -16.03
CA ARG A 38 3.78 -5.48 -17.31
C ARG A 38 4.52 -4.15 -17.25
N ILE A 39 5.30 -3.93 -16.19
CA ILE A 39 6.12 -2.73 -16.00
C ILE A 39 7.59 -3.10 -16.22
N PRO A 40 8.23 -2.67 -17.35
CA PRO A 40 9.63 -3.02 -17.66
C PRO A 40 10.61 -2.64 -16.55
N VAL A 41 10.50 -1.43 -16.00
CA VAL A 41 11.38 -0.99 -14.90
C VAL A 41 11.20 -1.84 -13.64
N LYS A 42 10.02 -2.39 -13.40
CA LYS A 42 9.79 -3.34 -12.28
C LYS A 42 10.53 -4.65 -12.53
N ALA A 43 10.48 -5.18 -13.76
CA ALA A 43 11.23 -6.38 -14.14
C ALA A 43 12.75 -6.20 -13.95
N GLU A 44 13.28 -5.04 -14.34
CA GLU A 44 14.69 -4.71 -14.14
C GLU A 44 15.06 -4.67 -12.65
N LEU A 45 14.31 -3.92 -11.84
CA LEU A 45 14.58 -3.74 -10.41
C LEU A 45 14.41 -5.04 -9.62
N TYR A 46 13.36 -5.81 -9.91
CA TYR A 46 13.03 -7.02 -9.16
C TYR A 46 13.93 -8.19 -9.56
N GLY A 47 14.47 -8.19 -10.78
CA GLY A 47 15.29 -9.30 -11.28
C GLY A 47 16.52 -9.63 -10.44
N ARG A 48 16.99 -8.69 -9.61
CA ARG A 48 18.08 -8.91 -8.65
C ARG A 48 17.69 -8.65 -7.20
N GLU A 49 16.44 -8.28 -6.93
CA GLU A 49 15.98 -8.00 -5.57
C GLU A 49 15.79 -9.29 -4.77
N THR A 50 16.31 -9.32 -3.53
CA THR A 50 16.27 -10.49 -2.65
C THR A 50 14.85 -10.98 -2.40
N TYR A 51 13.94 -10.10 -2.00
CA TYR A 51 12.57 -10.48 -1.60
C TYR A 51 11.77 -11.08 -2.75
N PHE A 52 11.83 -10.45 -3.95
CA PHE A 52 11.17 -11.02 -5.11
C PHE A 52 11.72 -12.41 -5.47
N ARG A 53 13.04 -12.59 -5.46
CA ARG A 53 13.69 -13.86 -5.80
C ARG A 53 13.35 -14.97 -4.80
N GLU A 54 13.32 -14.67 -3.51
CA GLU A 54 12.89 -15.61 -2.48
C GLU A 54 11.41 -15.99 -2.67
N GLY A 55 10.53 -15.01 -2.86
CA GLY A 55 9.11 -15.23 -3.09
C GLY A 55 8.85 -16.09 -4.31
N LEU A 56 9.52 -15.79 -5.43
CA LEU A 56 9.43 -16.58 -6.66
C LEU A 56 9.94 -18.00 -6.46
N THR A 57 11.07 -18.19 -5.79
CA THR A 57 11.64 -19.53 -5.54
C THR A 57 10.68 -20.38 -4.73
N ASP A 58 10.14 -19.85 -3.63
CA ASP A 58 9.19 -20.59 -2.80
C ASP A 58 7.85 -20.83 -3.53
N ALA A 59 7.43 -19.92 -4.42
CA ALA A 59 6.25 -20.11 -5.26
C ALA A 59 6.46 -21.24 -6.27
N SER A 60 7.59 -21.28 -6.97
CA SER A 60 7.95 -22.36 -7.89
C SER A 60 7.98 -23.71 -7.18
N GLU A 61 8.54 -23.78 -5.98
CA GLU A 61 8.59 -25.01 -5.18
C GLU A 61 7.22 -25.43 -4.62
N SER A 62 6.36 -24.48 -4.26
CA SER A 62 5.08 -24.77 -3.58
C SER A 62 3.91 -24.99 -4.54
N LEU A 63 3.96 -24.38 -5.72
CA LEU A 63 2.87 -24.40 -6.71
C LEU A 63 3.22 -25.22 -7.97
N ALA A 64 4.51 -25.50 -8.18
CA ALA A 64 5.01 -26.29 -9.30
C ALA A 64 4.43 -25.81 -10.65
N ALA A 65 3.92 -26.74 -11.48
CA ALA A 65 3.41 -26.45 -12.82
C ALA A 65 2.23 -25.46 -12.86
N ASP A 66 1.47 -25.35 -11.77
CA ASP A 66 0.29 -24.47 -11.69
C ASP A 66 0.62 -23.06 -11.19
N MET A 67 1.90 -22.73 -10.99
CA MET A 67 2.32 -21.47 -10.36
C MET A 67 1.68 -20.23 -11.00
N ILE A 68 1.76 -20.06 -12.32
CA ILE A 68 1.23 -18.86 -12.97
C ILE A 68 -0.29 -18.80 -12.87
N ALA A 69 -0.98 -19.92 -13.07
CA ALA A 69 -2.44 -19.97 -12.96
C ALA A 69 -2.90 -19.64 -11.53
N ALA A 70 -2.22 -20.19 -10.52
CA ALA A 70 -2.50 -19.90 -9.12
C ALA A 70 -2.21 -18.42 -8.79
N LEU A 71 -1.05 -17.88 -9.18
CA LEU A 71 -0.71 -16.47 -8.96
C LEU A 71 -1.68 -15.50 -9.64
N HIS A 72 -2.17 -15.83 -10.83
CA HIS A 72 -3.16 -15.01 -11.55
C HIS A 72 -4.53 -15.02 -10.87
N ARG A 73 -4.86 -16.05 -10.08
CA ARG A 73 -6.08 -16.08 -9.25
C ARG A 73 -5.89 -15.48 -7.87
N SER A 74 -4.66 -15.24 -7.45
CA SER A 74 -4.36 -14.79 -6.09
C SER A 74 -4.18 -13.29 -5.99
N ALA A 75 -4.60 -12.72 -4.86
CA ALA A 75 -4.32 -11.34 -4.49
C ALA A 75 -4.03 -11.24 -2.99
N LEU A 76 -3.43 -10.11 -2.60
CA LEU A 76 -3.16 -9.76 -1.20
C LEU A 76 -3.83 -8.43 -0.89
N VAL A 77 -4.52 -8.38 0.25
CA VAL A 77 -4.98 -7.13 0.88
C VAL A 77 -4.39 -7.04 2.26
N MET A 78 -3.80 -5.91 2.59
CA MET A 78 -3.41 -5.56 3.95
C MET A 78 -4.39 -4.51 4.47
N LEU A 79 -5.16 -4.85 5.50
CA LEU A 79 -5.87 -3.86 6.31
C LEU A 79 -4.82 -3.17 7.17
N LYS A 80 -4.61 -1.89 6.91
CA LYS A 80 -3.61 -1.09 7.62
C LYS A 80 -4.13 -0.72 9.01
N PRO A 81 -3.25 -0.28 9.93
CA PRO A 81 -3.65 0.06 11.30
C PRO A 81 -4.79 1.08 11.35
N GLU A 82 -4.75 2.11 10.50
CA GLU A 82 -5.80 3.12 10.45
C GLU A 82 -7.12 2.58 9.88
N GLY A 83 -7.07 1.54 9.03
CA GLY A 83 -8.27 0.84 8.57
C GLY A 83 -8.94 0.04 9.67
N LEU A 84 -8.15 -0.64 10.51
CA LEU A 84 -8.66 -1.36 11.68
C LEU A 84 -9.18 -0.38 12.74
N ALA A 85 -8.41 0.66 13.05
CA ALA A 85 -8.81 1.69 14.02
C ALA A 85 -10.04 2.46 13.54
N GLY A 86 -10.20 2.69 12.23
CA GLY A 86 -11.34 3.40 11.65
C GLY A 86 -12.61 2.55 11.47
N GLY A 87 -12.66 1.32 11.97
CA GLY A 87 -13.81 0.43 11.80
C GLY A 87 -14.09 0.05 10.34
N LYS A 88 -13.05 -0.05 9.49
CA LYS A 88 -13.21 -0.29 8.05
C LYS A 88 -13.12 -1.76 7.68
N ALA A 89 -12.79 -2.64 8.62
CA ALA A 89 -12.50 -4.04 8.33
C ALA A 89 -13.70 -4.77 7.72
N SER A 90 -14.89 -4.64 8.33
CA SER A 90 -16.11 -5.29 7.86
C SER A 90 -16.49 -4.83 6.44
N ALA A 91 -16.47 -3.51 6.20
CA ALA A 91 -16.75 -2.94 4.88
C ALA A 91 -15.78 -3.42 3.79
N ILE A 92 -14.49 -3.56 4.13
CA ILE A 92 -13.48 -4.11 3.20
C ILE A 92 -13.81 -5.57 2.87
N VAL A 93 -14.07 -6.41 3.87
CA VAL A 93 -14.35 -7.84 3.66
C VAL A 93 -15.64 -8.06 2.88
N GLU A 94 -16.69 -7.30 3.17
CA GLU A 94 -17.95 -7.32 2.42
C GLU A 94 -17.73 -6.91 0.96
N PHE A 95 -16.96 -5.84 0.72
CA PHE A 95 -16.61 -5.41 -0.62
C PHE A 95 -15.88 -6.50 -1.40
N LEU A 96 -14.89 -7.16 -0.78
CA LEU A 96 -14.14 -8.24 -1.43
C LEU A 96 -15.05 -9.41 -1.83
N ARG A 97 -15.93 -9.84 -0.91
CA ARG A 97 -16.90 -10.93 -1.16
C ARG A 97 -17.89 -10.56 -2.27
N ALA A 98 -18.42 -9.33 -2.25
CA ALA A 98 -19.33 -8.84 -3.28
C ALA A 98 -18.69 -8.80 -4.68
N HIS A 99 -17.37 -8.67 -4.76
CA HIS A 99 -16.61 -8.72 -6.01
C HIS A 99 -16.04 -10.11 -6.31
N GLY A 100 -16.50 -11.16 -5.65
CA GLY A 100 -16.14 -12.54 -5.97
C GLY A 100 -14.79 -13.02 -5.44
N PHE A 101 -14.16 -12.25 -4.55
CA PHE A 101 -12.94 -12.69 -3.86
C PHE A 101 -13.28 -13.56 -2.65
N GLY A 102 -12.78 -14.79 -2.63
CA GLY A 102 -12.75 -15.65 -1.45
C GLY A 102 -11.47 -15.41 -0.65
N ILE A 103 -11.56 -15.47 0.68
CA ILE A 103 -10.38 -15.37 1.56
C ILE A 103 -9.81 -16.78 1.77
N THR A 104 -8.51 -16.94 1.55
CA THR A 104 -7.79 -18.24 1.62
C THR A 104 -6.76 -18.31 2.74
N ALA A 105 -6.29 -17.15 3.23
CA ALA A 105 -5.54 -17.07 4.47
C ALA A 105 -5.76 -15.73 5.18
N VAL A 106 -5.66 -15.76 6.51
CA VAL A 106 -5.71 -14.57 7.38
C VAL A 106 -4.47 -14.58 8.28
N ILE A 107 -3.71 -13.49 8.25
CA ILE A 107 -2.47 -13.36 9.03
C ILE A 107 -2.52 -12.03 9.78
N GLU A 108 -2.36 -12.09 11.10
CA GLU A 108 -2.10 -10.90 11.91
C GLU A 108 -0.58 -10.67 11.96
N HIS A 109 -0.15 -9.44 11.71
CA HIS A 109 1.27 -9.07 11.70
C HIS A 109 1.45 -7.66 12.27
N THR A 110 2.61 -7.33 12.82
CA THR A 110 2.94 -5.94 13.20
C THR A 110 4.12 -5.48 12.36
N LEU A 111 3.94 -4.39 11.62
CA LEU A 111 4.99 -3.89 10.75
C LEU A 111 6.08 -3.20 11.58
N SER A 112 7.31 -3.66 11.43
CA SER A 112 8.49 -2.91 11.84
C SER A 112 8.71 -1.71 10.92
N ARG A 113 9.49 -0.75 11.41
CA ARG A 113 9.94 0.41 10.63
C ARG A 113 10.65 0.01 9.32
N LEU A 114 11.37 -1.10 9.32
CA LEU A 114 12.12 -1.57 8.15
C LEU A 114 11.19 -2.22 7.13
N GLU A 115 10.26 -3.08 7.58
CA GLU A 115 9.33 -3.77 6.68
C GLU A 115 8.46 -2.80 5.89
N TRP A 116 7.87 -1.80 6.55
CA TRP A 116 7.02 -0.84 5.82
C TRP A 116 7.82 -0.03 4.80
N ARG A 117 9.07 0.33 5.13
CA ARG A 117 9.95 1.04 4.20
C ARG A 117 10.36 0.15 3.02
N GLU A 118 10.59 -1.13 3.24
CA GLU A 118 10.87 -2.07 2.15
C GLU A 118 9.63 -2.32 1.30
N LEU A 119 8.43 -2.48 1.87
CA LEU A 119 7.19 -2.65 1.09
C LEU A 119 7.03 -1.57 0.03
N TRP A 120 7.22 -0.30 0.41
CA TRP A 120 7.05 0.85 -0.48
C TRP A 120 8.37 1.45 -1.00
N ARG A 121 9.50 0.74 -0.92
CA ARG A 121 10.84 1.24 -1.25
C ARG A 121 10.90 2.08 -2.53
N PHE A 122 10.29 1.58 -3.60
CA PHE A 122 10.31 2.22 -4.92
C PHE A 122 9.29 3.36 -5.08
N GLN A 123 8.26 3.40 -4.25
CA GLN A 123 7.28 4.48 -4.19
C GLN A 123 7.67 5.58 -3.19
N LEU A 124 8.57 5.28 -2.24
CA LEU A 124 9.09 6.22 -1.25
C LEU A 124 10.27 7.06 -1.77
N THR A 125 10.80 6.78 -2.96
CA THR A 125 11.85 7.61 -3.60
C THR A 125 11.43 9.06 -3.78
N ALA A 126 10.13 9.31 -3.91
CA ALA A 126 9.55 10.64 -4.00
C ALA A 126 9.01 11.16 -2.66
N ALA A 127 8.95 10.36 -1.60
CA ALA A 127 8.32 10.76 -0.35
C ALA A 127 9.16 11.80 0.40
N SER A 128 8.51 12.85 0.90
CA SER A 128 9.18 13.80 1.79
C SER A 128 9.52 13.15 3.12
N LEU A 129 10.54 13.67 3.80
CA LEU A 129 10.90 13.18 5.15
C LEU A 129 9.77 13.39 6.17
N ASP A 130 8.91 14.39 5.96
CA ASP A 130 7.71 14.62 6.76
C ASP A 130 6.67 13.50 6.53
N ARG A 131 6.44 13.08 5.27
CA ARG A 131 5.60 11.91 4.97
C ARG A 131 6.12 10.64 5.63
N LEU A 132 7.44 10.44 5.64
CA LEU A 132 8.04 9.28 6.30
C LEU A 132 7.80 9.30 7.81
N ALA A 133 7.94 10.47 8.45
CA ALA A 133 7.69 10.65 9.87
C ALA A 133 6.20 10.43 10.25
N VAL A 134 5.27 10.88 9.40
CA VAL A 134 3.84 10.62 9.60
C VAL A 134 3.50 9.13 9.44
N ASN A 135 4.06 8.47 8.42
CA ASN A 135 3.89 7.02 8.25
C ASN A 135 4.45 6.22 9.44
N ASP A 136 5.56 6.68 10.02
CA ASP A 136 6.11 6.09 11.25
C ASP A 136 5.14 6.20 12.44
N LEU A 137 4.15 7.09 12.43
CA LEU A 137 3.06 7.14 13.43
C LEU A 137 1.90 6.20 13.07
N ILE A 138 1.51 6.17 11.79
CA ILE A 138 0.36 5.39 11.30
C ILE A 138 0.63 3.89 11.38
N LEU A 139 1.83 3.46 10.99
CA LEU A 139 2.14 2.05 10.72
C LEU A 139 2.70 1.28 11.93
N GLN A 140 2.45 1.77 13.16
CA GLN A 140 3.01 1.17 14.39
C GLN A 140 2.21 -0.01 14.94
N ASP A 141 0.93 -0.15 14.60
CA ASP A 141 0.12 -1.25 15.13
C ASP A 141 0.10 -2.47 14.22
N ARG A 142 -0.66 -3.48 14.69
CA ARG A 142 -1.05 -4.63 13.91
C ARG A 142 -1.73 -4.26 12.59
N VAL A 143 -1.45 -5.06 11.59
CA VAL A 143 -2.14 -5.15 10.31
C VAL A 143 -2.80 -6.52 10.19
N LEU A 144 -3.81 -6.61 9.35
CA LEU A 144 -4.42 -7.88 8.98
C LEU A 144 -4.16 -8.13 7.49
N LEU A 145 -3.43 -9.19 7.17
CA LEU A 145 -3.21 -9.64 5.81
C LEU A 145 -4.30 -10.65 5.44
N LEU A 146 -4.96 -10.39 4.32
CA LEU A 146 -5.93 -11.27 3.70
C LEU A 146 -5.37 -11.75 2.37
N LEU A 147 -5.15 -13.05 2.26
CA LEU A 147 -4.86 -13.68 0.99
C LEU A 147 -6.16 -14.08 0.34
N LEU A 148 -6.27 -13.78 -0.94
CA LEU A 148 -7.51 -13.90 -1.69
C LEU A 148 -7.37 -14.86 -2.86
N HIS A 149 -8.47 -15.48 -3.24
CA HIS A 149 -8.66 -16.20 -4.49
C HIS A 149 -9.83 -15.59 -5.25
N ASP A 150 -9.60 -15.24 -6.51
CA ASP A 150 -10.62 -14.70 -7.41
C ASP A 150 -11.44 -15.83 -8.04
N ASN A 151 -12.72 -15.89 -7.66
CA ASN A 151 -13.69 -16.86 -8.19
C ASN A 151 -14.34 -16.38 -9.49
N GLY A 152 -14.01 -15.17 -9.95
CA GLY A 152 -14.52 -14.60 -11.20
C GLY A 152 -13.82 -15.13 -12.46
N PRO A 153 -14.28 -14.68 -13.64
CA PRO A 153 -13.62 -14.95 -14.90
C PRO A 153 -12.26 -14.25 -14.96
N LEU A 154 -11.20 -15.01 -15.25
CA LEU A 154 -9.84 -14.48 -15.40
C LEU A 154 -9.70 -13.75 -16.74
N ARG A 155 -9.70 -12.42 -16.71
CA ARG A 155 -9.32 -11.56 -17.84
C ARG A 155 -7.95 -10.91 -17.64
N VAL A 156 -7.65 -10.56 -16.39
CA VAL A 156 -6.38 -10.02 -15.91
C VAL A 156 -6.09 -10.68 -14.56
N PRO A 157 -4.84 -10.65 -14.06
CA PRO A 157 -4.54 -11.17 -12.73
C PRO A 157 -5.40 -10.54 -11.63
N ALA A 158 -5.72 -11.32 -10.61
CA ALA A 158 -6.55 -10.91 -9.48
C ALA A 158 -5.98 -9.69 -8.74
N THR A 159 -4.65 -9.58 -8.60
CA THR A 159 -3.95 -8.39 -8.08
C THR A 159 -4.29 -7.13 -8.88
N VAL A 160 -4.19 -7.20 -10.21
CA VAL A 160 -4.47 -6.10 -11.13
C VAL A 160 -5.95 -5.71 -11.08
N ARG A 161 -6.85 -6.70 -11.12
CA ARG A 161 -8.30 -6.47 -11.01
C ARG A 161 -8.65 -5.78 -9.69
N LEU A 162 -8.09 -6.27 -8.59
CA LEU A 162 -8.32 -5.68 -7.27
C LEU A 162 -7.71 -4.29 -7.14
N GLY A 163 -6.55 -4.03 -7.77
CA GLY A 163 -5.95 -2.70 -7.87
C GLY A 163 -6.90 -1.68 -8.52
N VAL A 164 -7.59 -2.06 -9.58
CA VAL A 164 -8.62 -1.22 -10.22
C VAL A 164 -9.83 -1.00 -9.30
N LEU A 165 -10.35 -2.07 -8.69
CA LEU A 165 -11.48 -1.98 -7.75
C LEU A 165 -11.15 -1.14 -6.51
N LYS A 166 -9.90 -1.19 -6.03
CA LYS A 166 -9.41 -0.34 -4.94
C LYS A 166 -9.56 1.14 -5.28
N GLY A 167 -9.32 1.50 -6.54
CA GLY A 167 -9.35 2.87 -7.06
C GLY A 167 -8.07 3.65 -6.76
N PRO A 168 -7.91 4.85 -7.34
CA PRO A 168 -6.72 5.68 -7.19
C PRO A 168 -6.59 6.27 -5.78
N ALA A 169 -5.36 6.61 -5.40
CA ALA A 169 -5.06 7.15 -4.06
C ALA A 169 -5.41 8.65 -3.93
N ASP A 170 -5.43 9.35 -5.07
CA ASP A 170 -5.90 10.72 -5.18
C ASP A 170 -7.44 10.74 -5.12
N LEU A 171 -7.99 11.56 -4.23
CA LEU A 171 -9.42 11.57 -3.88
C LEU A 171 -10.29 12.05 -5.05
N ASP A 172 -9.81 13.07 -5.78
CA ASP A 172 -10.53 13.67 -6.91
C ASP A 172 -10.66 12.71 -8.09
N SER A 173 -9.66 11.83 -8.24
CA SER A 173 -9.62 10.82 -9.28
C SER A 173 -10.45 9.56 -8.96
N GLN A 174 -11.03 9.42 -7.76
CA GLN A 174 -11.72 8.19 -7.37
C GLN A 174 -13.04 7.99 -8.16
N PRO A 175 -13.28 6.80 -8.74
CA PRO A 175 -14.60 6.44 -9.25
C PRO A 175 -15.64 6.31 -8.13
N GLN A 176 -16.93 6.49 -8.44
CA GLN A 176 -18.02 6.39 -7.45
C GLN A 176 -18.09 5.04 -6.73
N ASN A 177 -17.74 3.96 -7.43
CA ASN A 177 -17.88 2.58 -6.97
C ASN A 177 -16.56 1.93 -6.52
N CYS A 178 -15.47 2.70 -6.36
CA CYS A 178 -14.21 2.13 -5.90
C CYS A 178 -14.17 1.99 -4.37
N LEU A 179 -13.34 1.06 -3.89
CA LEU A 179 -13.21 0.78 -2.45
C LEU A 179 -12.81 2.03 -1.66
N ARG A 180 -11.81 2.80 -2.12
CA ARG A 180 -11.33 3.98 -1.39
C ARG A 180 -12.43 5.02 -1.15
N ARG A 181 -13.32 5.21 -2.13
CA ARG A 181 -14.46 6.11 -1.99
C ARG A 181 -15.52 5.53 -1.06
N LEU A 182 -15.82 4.23 -1.17
CA LEU A 182 -16.72 3.54 -0.24
C LEU A 182 -16.26 3.70 1.21
N LEU A 183 -14.96 3.62 1.47
CA LEU A 183 -14.40 3.75 2.82
C LEU A 183 -14.32 5.20 3.34
N ALA A 184 -14.68 6.18 2.50
CA ALA A 184 -14.55 7.61 2.79
C ALA A 184 -13.11 7.99 3.22
N GLN A 185 -12.12 7.63 2.39
CA GLN A 185 -10.71 7.97 2.59
C GLN A 185 -10.54 9.49 2.85
N PRO A 186 -10.01 9.92 4.02
CA PRO A 186 -9.95 11.34 4.36
C PRO A 186 -8.77 12.07 3.68
N ASN A 187 -7.67 11.37 3.44
CA ASN A 187 -6.49 11.91 2.75
C ASN A 187 -5.65 10.78 2.15
N ARG A 188 -4.59 11.12 1.40
CA ARG A 188 -3.76 10.15 0.67
C ARG A 188 -3.02 9.14 1.56
N LEU A 189 -2.68 9.48 2.81
CA LEU A 189 -1.91 8.60 3.70
C LEU A 189 -2.82 7.64 4.49
N PHE A 190 -4.03 8.08 4.83
CA PHE A 190 -5.07 7.27 5.50
C PHE A 190 -5.86 6.44 4.48
N SER A 191 -5.15 5.58 3.75
CA SER A 191 -5.74 4.77 2.68
C SER A 191 -6.55 3.56 3.16
N PHE A 192 -6.51 3.26 4.46
CA PHE A 192 -7.17 2.15 5.18
C PHE A 192 -6.71 0.75 4.80
N CYS A 193 -6.42 0.50 3.52
CA CYS A 193 -5.86 -0.74 3.04
C CYS A 193 -4.78 -0.51 1.98
N HIS A 194 -3.97 -1.55 1.80
CA HIS A 194 -3.01 -1.74 0.71
C HIS A 194 -3.35 -3.03 -0.04
N VAL A 195 -3.08 -3.08 -1.34
CA VAL A 195 -3.19 -4.31 -2.14
C VAL A 195 -1.96 -4.41 -3.03
N ALA A 196 -1.48 -5.63 -3.24
CA ALA A 196 -0.40 -5.90 -4.19
C ALA A 196 -0.87 -5.57 -5.62
N ASP A 197 -0.05 -4.82 -6.37
CA ASP A 197 -0.47 -4.22 -7.64
C ASP A 197 -0.42 -5.21 -8.83
N GLU A 198 0.60 -6.09 -8.89
CA GLU A 198 0.78 -7.16 -9.90
C GLU A 198 1.24 -8.47 -9.23
N PRO A 199 1.20 -9.64 -9.91
CA PRO A 199 1.70 -10.89 -9.33
C PRO A 199 3.15 -10.82 -8.84
N ALA A 200 4.00 -10.02 -9.48
CA ALA A 200 5.37 -9.78 -9.02
C ALA A 200 5.41 -9.08 -7.65
N ASP A 201 4.51 -8.12 -7.41
CA ASP A 201 4.40 -7.46 -6.10
C ASP A 201 3.86 -8.43 -5.05
N LEU A 202 2.89 -9.29 -5.39
CA LEU A 202 2.40 -10.32 -4.47
C LEU A 202 3.54 -11.23 -3.96
N LEU A 203 4.39 -11.73 -4.85
CA LEU A 203 5.54 -12.56 -4.49
C LEU A 203 6.52 -11.83 -3.59
N ARG A 204 6.86 -10.59 -3.97
CA ARG A 204 7.80 -9.74 -3.23
C ARG A 204 7.27 -9.39 -1.84
N GLU A 205 6.02 -8.94 -1.75
CA GLU A 205 5.40 -8.52 -0.50
C GLU A 205 5.25 -9.69 0.47
N LEU A 206 4.90 -10.90 -0.01
CA LEU A 206 4.89 -12.09 0.84
C LEU A 206 6.27 -12.46 1.37
N ALA A 207 7.34 -12.22 0.61
CA ALA A 207 8.69 -12.45 1.09
C ALA A 207 9.18 -11.40 2.11
N ILE A 208 8.61 -10.20 2.09
CA ILE A 208 8.86 -9.17 3.11
C ILE A 208 8.07 -9.47 4.39
N LEU A 209 6.81 -9.86 4.25
CA LEU A 209 5.85 -9.97 5.36
C LEU A 209 5.84 -11.32 6.06
N CYS A 210 6.31 -12.38 5.41
CA CYS A 210 6.24 -13.74 5.93
C CYS A 210 7.62 -14.37 5.89
N ASP A 211 7.99 -15.01 6.99
CA ASP A 211 9.13 -15.93 6.99
C ASP A 211 8.89 -17.09 6.00
N ARG A 212 9.96 -17.82 5.66
CA ARG A 212 9.87 -18.88 4.65
C ARG A 212 8.83 -19.97 4.99
N PRO A 213 8.75 -20.49 6.24
CA PRO A 213 7.70 -21.46 6.59
C PRO A 213 6.28 -20.92 6.38
N MET A 214 5.98 -19.71 6.85
CA MET A 214 4.67 -19.08 6.66
C MET A 214 4.38 -18.84 5.19
N ARG A 215 5.34 -18.30 4.44
CA ARG A 215 5.23 -18.02 3.01
C ARG A 215 4.88 -19.27 2.20
N ARG A 216 5.58 -20.39 2.43
CA ARG A 216 5.26 -21.68 1.79
C ARG A 216 3.89 -22.22 2.19
N SER A 217 3.53 -22.05 3.46
CA SER A 217 2.21 -22.45 3.98
C SER A 217 1.08 -21.70 3.28
N VAL A 218 1.21 -20.40 3.04
CA VAL A 218 0.17 -19.60 2.37
C VAL A 218 0.15 -19.81 0.86
N LEU A 219 1.33 -19.96 0.22
CA LEU A 219 1.42 -20.25 -1.21
C LEU A 219 0.71 -21.56 -1.56
N SER A 220 0.91 -22.63 -0.79
CA SER A 220 0.23 -23.91 -1.06
C SER A 220 -1.30 -23.83 -1.00
N ARG A 221 -1.87 -22.85 -0.29
CA ARG A 221 -3.32 -22.64 -0.18
C ARG A 221 -3.93 -21.94 -1.39
N PHE A 222 -3.14 -21.28 -2.23
CA PHE A 222 -3.63 -20.67 -3.47
C PHE A 222 -4.29 -21.69 -4.39
N ALA A 223 -3.86 -22.95 -4.32
CA ALA A 223 -4.42 -24.06 -5.09
C ALA A 223 -5.73 -24.64 -4.50
N VAL A 224 -5.94 -24.52 -3.19
CA VAL A 224 -7.01 -25.25 -2.47
C VAL A 224 -8.22 -24.37 -2.14
N GLY A 225 -8.02 -23.07 -1.94
CA GLY A 225 -9.12 -22.12 -1.76
C GLY A 225 -9.91 -22.22 -0.44
N VAL A 226 -9.39 -22.94 0.57
CA VAL A 226 -10.09 -23.18 1.85
C VAL A 226 -9.45 -22.41 3.00
N LEU A 227 -10.25 -21.62 3.72
CA LEU A 227 -9.82 -20.91 4.93
C LEU A 227 -9.92 -21.82 6.17
N PRO A 228 -8.83 -22.03 6.94
CA PRO A 228 -8.88 -22.83 8.15
C PRO A 228 -9.81 -22.24 9.23
N ARG A 229 -10.45 -23.10 10.04
CA ARG A 229 -11.37 -22.67 11.13
C ARG A 229 -10.76 -21.65 12.09
N ARG A 230 -9.48 -21.82 12.44
CA ARG A 230 -8.77 -20.88 13.32
C ARG A 230 -8.66 -19.48 12.71
N GLU A 231 -8.47 -19.41 11.39
CA GLU A 231 -8.34 -18.15 10.67
C GLU A 231 -9.70 -17.51 10.41
N ILE A 232 -10.77 -18.30 10.26
CA ILE A 232 -12.15 -17.80 10.30
C ILE A 232 -12.42 -17.11 11.64
N GLN A 233 -12.10 -17.76 12.76
CA GLN A 233 -12.29 -17.17 14.08
C GLN A 233 -11.48 -15.89 14.26
N LEU A 234 -10.20 -15.88 13.86
CA LEU A 234 -9.36 -14.68 13.91
C LEU A 234 -9.96 -13.53 13.09
N LEU A 235 -10.46 -13.83 11.88
CA LEU A 235 -11.11 -12.84 11.04
C LEU A 235 -12.34 -12.25 11.76
N ASP A 236 -13.27 -13.11 12.21
CA ASP A 236 -14.51 -12.68 12.87
C ASP A 236 -14.24 -11.84 14.12
N GLU A 237 -13.27 -12.27 14.95
CA GLU A 237 -12.84 -11.51 16.14
C GLU A 237 -12.25 -10.15 15.76
N THR A 238 -11.45 -10.09 14.69
CA THR A 238 -10.85 -8.83 14.21
C THR A 238 -11.89 -7.88 13.65
N LEU A 239 -12.87 -8.39 12.87
CA LEU A 239 -13.98 -7.60 12.35
C LEU A 239 -14.79 -6.99 13.49
N LEU A 240 -15.22 -7.82 14.44
CA LEU A 240 -15.96 -7.37 15.62
C LEU A 240 -15.17 -6.35 16.46
N ALA A 241 -13.86 -6.56 16.64
CA ALA A 241 -13.02 -5.64 17.38
C ALA A 241 -12.89 -4.29 16.66
N SER A 242 -12.65 -4.31 15.34
CA SER A 242 -12.53 -3.10 14.51
C SER A 242 -13.80 -2.25 14.57
N ASP A 243 -14.97 -2.87 14.46
CA ASP A 243 -16.26 -2.15 14.49
C ASP A 243 -16.54 -1.54 15.88
N ARG A 244 -16.13 -2.20 16.97
CA ARG A 244 -16.35 -1.72 18.34
C ARG A 244 -15.48 -0.52 18.72
N ILE A 245 -14.25 -0.47 18.20
CA ILE A 245 -13.28 0.60 18.51
C ILE A 245 -13.22 1.67 17.43
N ALA A 246 -14.18 1.67 16.50
CA ALA A 246 -14.19 2.50 15.32
C ALA A 246 -13.99 3.98 15.68
N ARG A 247 -12.86 4.53 15.24
CA ARG A 247 -12.48 5.92 15.40
C ARG A 247 -12.94 6.73 14.21
N GLU A 248 -13.52 7.88 14.50
CA GLU A 248 -13.75 8.91 13.50
C GLU A 248 -12.47 9.73 13.29
N PHE A 249 -12.01 9.81 12.04
CA PHE A 249 -10.85 10.61 11.66
C PHE A 249 -11.29 12.01 11.20
N ASP A 250 -11.65 12.86 12.16
CA ASP A 250 -12.03 14.26 11.95
C ASP A 250 -10.86 15.21 12.22
N VAL A 251 -10.38 15.85 11.16
CA VAL A 251 -9.26 16.82 11.19
C VAL A 251 -9.56 18.00 12.12
N GLN A 252 -10.79 18.55 12.10
CA GLN A 252 -11.14 19.71 12.90
C GLN A 252 -11.20 19.36 14.37
N ALA A 253 -11.79 18.21 14.71
CA ALA A 253 -11.82 17.73 16.08
C ALA A 253 -10.40 17.44 16.62
N SER A 254 -9.51 16.86 15.80
CA SER A 254 -8.10 16.66 16.17
C SER A 254 -7.36 17.98 16.39
N LEU A 255 -7.59 18.99 15.55
CA LEU A 255 -6.98 20.31 15.70
C LEU A 255 -7.45 21.03 16.98
N GLN A 256 -8.74 20.90 17.33
CA GLN A 256 -9.30 21.44 18.56
C GLN A 256 -8.68 20.80 19.81
N ARG A 257 -8.53 19.46 19.82
CA ARG A 257 -7.87 18.74 20.94
C ARG A 257 -6.42 19.17 21.11
N LEU A 258 -5.69 19.33 20.01
CA LEU A 258 -4.31 19.85 20.03
C LEU A 258 -4.24 21.28 20.59
N ALA A 259 -5.13 22.17 20.15
CA ALA A 259 -5.18 23.54 20.65
C ALA A 259 -5.51 23.58 22.15
N GLN A 260 -6.47 22.77 22.60
CA GLN A 260 -6.83 22.69 24.01
C GLN A 260 -5.67 22.20 24.88
N ALA A 261 -4.92 21.20 24.43
CA ALA A 261 -3.74 20.72 25.14
C ALA A 261 -2.64 21.80 25.24
N ALA A 262 -2.47 22.62 24.19
CA ALA A 262 -1.51 23.71 24.19
C ALA A 262 -1.92 24.90 25.10
N CYS A 263 -3.22 25.13 25.34
CA CYS A 263 -3.74 26.27 26.12
C CYS A 263 -3.27 26.35 27.58
N GLY A 264 -2.72 25.27 28.15
CA GLY A 264 -2.18 25.24 29.51
C GLY A 264 -0.66 25.32 29.60
N CYS A 265 0.03 25.34 28.47
CA CYS A 265 1.49 25.27 28.39
C CYS A 265 2.08 26.65 28.07
N SER A 266 3.35 26.85 28.39
CA SER A 266 4.08 28.08 28.10
C SER A 266 5.49 27.76 27.58
N GLY A 267 6.16 28.76 27.03
CA GLY A 267 7.51 28.62 26.48
C GLY A 267 7.58 28.54 24.96
N ALA A 268 8.80 28.61 24.43
CA ALA A 268 9.06 28.78 23.00
C ALA A 268 8.55 27.63 22.12
N ALA A 269 8.52 26.40 22.64
CA ALA A 269 7.95 25.25 21.93
C ALA A 269 6.43 25.40 21.75
N THR A 270 5.72 25.76 22.83
CA THR A 270 4.28 26.05 22.81
C THR A 270 3.93 27.20 21.86
N GLU A 271 4.73 28.27 21.86
CA GLU A 271 4.53 29.40 20.93
C GLU A 271 4.62 28.95 19.46
N ARG A 272 5.59 28.09 19.10
CA ARG A 272 5.68 27.53 17.75
C ARG A 272 4.49 26.65 17.40
N ILE A 273 4.06 25.80 18.34
CA ILE A 273 2.87 24.95 18.17
C ILE A 273 1.64 25.81 17.86
N LEU A 274 1.43 26.90 18.60
CA LEU A 274 0.30 27.80 18.39
C LEU A 274 0.37 28.50 17.02
N VAL A 275 1.57 28.88 16.55
CA VAL A 275 1.76 29.40 15.19
C VAL A 275 1.37 28.37 14.14
N ASP A 276 1.84 27.12 14.25
CA ASP A 276 1.50 26.07 13.29
C ASP A 276 0.02 25.67 13.35
N ILE A 277 -0.61 25.66 14.52
CA ILE A 277 -2.08 25.48 14.67
C ILE A 277 -2.83 26.57 13.90
N ALA A 278 -2.41 27.83 14.04
CA ALA A 278 -3.04 28.93 13.32
C ALA A 278 -2.88 28.79 11.80
N ARG A 279 -1.76 28.22 11.32
CA ARG A 279 -1.53 27.89 9.91
C ARG A 279 -2.45 26.77 9.44
N MET A 280 -2.57 25.69 10.22
CA MET A 280 -3.49 24.57 9.93
C MET A 280 -4.95 25.05 9.83
N HIS A 281 -5.40 25.95 10.71
CA HIS A 281 -6.73 26.55 10.62
C HIS A 281 -6.96 27.32 9.30
N ARG A 282 -5.92 27.86 8.69
CA ARG A 282 -5.97 28.51 7.37
C ARG A 282 -5.79 27.55 6.19
N GLY A 283 -5.65 26.25 6.45
CA GLY A 283 -5.42 25.25 5.41
C GLY A 283 -3.98 25.21 4.89
N GLU A 284 -3.04 25.85 5.59
CA GLU A 284 -1.64 25.91 5.16
C GLU A 284 -0.86 24.66 5.56
N THR A 285 0.08 24.25 4.71
CA THR A 285 1.04 23.18 5.04
C THR A 285 2.10 23.66 6.03
N ILE A 286 2.56 22.77 6.91
CA ILE A 286 3.60 23.00 7.91
C ILE A 286 4.82 22.09 7.70
N VAL A 287 5.90 22.36 8.43
CA VAL A 287 7.08 21.48 8.50
C VAL A 287 6.87 20.48 9.64
N TRP A 288 6.38 19.29 9.32
CA TRP A 288 5.85 18.35 10.31
C TRP A 288 6.88 17.91 11.34
N ARG A 289 8.11 17.61 10.91
CA ARG A 289 9.14 17.17 11.85
C ARG A 289 9.49 18.25 12.88
N ALA A 290 9.54 19.52 12.48
CA ALA A 290 9.79 20.62 13.40
C ALA A 290 8.61 20.78 14.39
N PHE A 291 7.38 20.67 13.89
CA PHE A 291 6.18 20.68 14.72
C PHE A 291 6.15 19.51 15.72
N ALA A 292 6.43 18.29 15.28
CA ALA A 292 6.46 17.10 16.13
C ALA A 292 7.54 17.18 17.21
N THR A 293 8.72 17.74 16.88
CA THR A 293 9.75 18.04 17.89
C THR A 293 9.25 19.05 18.92
N ALA A 294 8.59 20.13 18.50
CA ALA A 294 8.03 21.10 19.43
C ALA A 294 6.97 20.49 20.34
N VAL A 295 6.09 19.62 19.82
CA VAL A 295 5.07 18.89 20.60
C VAL A 295 5.73 18.04 21.69
N ALA A 296 6.79 17.30 21.35
CA ALA A 296 7.55 16.51 22.29
C ALA A 296 8.29 17.36 23.34
N GLU A 297 8.93 18.46 22.92
CA GLU A 297 9.63 19.41 23.81
C GLU A 297 8.68 20.11 24.80
N ALA A 298 7.46 20.41 24.36
CA ALA A 298 6.42 20.99 25.20
C ALA A 298 5.77 19.96 26.16
N GLY A 299 6.08 18.66 26.00
CA GLY A 299 5.49 17.60 26.81
C GLY A 299 3.99 17.47 26.63
N LEU A 300 3.46 17.78 25.44
CA LEU A 300 2.03 17.69 25.17
C LEU A 300 1.59 16.23 25.03
N GLU A 301 0.68 15.81 25.89
CA GLU A 301 0.00 14.51 25.80
C GLU A 301 -1.11 14.58 24.75
N ILE A 302 -0.78 14.21 23.51
CA ILE A 302 -1.72 14.15 22.39
C ILE A 302 -1.86 12.72 21.91
N ASP A 303 -3.08 12.30 21.64
CA ASP A 303 -3.34 11.01 21.01
C ASP A 303 -2.64 10.93 19.65
N ARG A 304 -1.88 9.86 19.43
CA ARG A 304 -1.04 9.70 18.23
C ARG A 304 -1.84 9.75 16.92
N TRP A 305 -3.11 9.33 16.91
CA TRP A 305 -3.93 9.33 15.70
C TRP A 305 -4.33 10.74 15.32
N ASP A 306 -4.50 11.63 16.31
CA ASP A 306 -4.71 13.05 16.04
C ASP A 306 -3.45 13.65 15.41
N LEU A 307 -2.27 13.36 15.96
CA LEU A 307 -1.01 13.78 15.34
C LEU A 307 -0.85 13.20 13.94
N ALA A 308 -1.05 11.90 13.75
CA ALA A 308 -0.93 11.26 12.45
C ALA A 308 -1.91 11.85 11.42
N LEU A 309 -3.16 12.13 11.81
CA LEU A 309 -4.16 12.71 10.92
C LEU A 309 -3.83 14.15 10.53
N LEU A 310 -3.42 14.99 11.49
CA LEU A 310 -2.98 16.35 11.21
C LEU A 310 -1.74 16.35 10.31
N GLY A 311 -0.74 15.52 10.62
CA GLY A 311 0.46 15.38 9.82
C GLY A 311 0.17 14.85 8.42
N ALA A 312 -0.78 13.92 8.27
CA ALA A 312 -1.18 13.44 6.95
C ALA A 312 -1.93 14.48 6.11
N THR A 313 -2.51 15.50 6.75
CA THR A 313 -3.35 16.51 6.11
C THR A 313 -2.54 17.77 5.76
N PHE A 314 -1.64 18.20 6.63
CA PHE A 314 -0.97 19.51 6.53
C PHE A 314 0.50 19.43 6.11
N ILE A 315 0.90 18.40 5.36
CA ILE A 315 2.26 18.28 4.80
C ILE A 315 2.26 18.34 3.29
N VAL A 316 3.43 18.64 2.73
CA VAL A 316 3.75 18.29 1.35
C VAL A 316 4.25 16.83 1.35
N PRO A 317 3.47 15.86 0.80
CA PRO A 317 3.77 14.45 0.99
C PRO A 317 4.93 13.94 0.14
N ASP A 318 5.20 14.58 -1.00
CA ASP A 318 6.25 14.18 -1.94
C ASP A 318 7.22 15.35 -2.16
N GLU A 319 8.51 15.06 -2.31
CA GLU A 319 9.54 16.07 -2.59
C GLU A 319 9.24 16.78 -3.93
N PRO A 320 9.30 18.13 -4.01
CA PRO A 320 8.99 18.86 -5.23
C PRO A 320 9.84 18.42 -6.42
N GLY A 321 9.17 18.03 -7.51
CA GLY A 321 9.82 17.55 -8.74
C GLY A 321 10.30 16.10 -8.68
N ALA A 322 10.18 15.41 -7.55
CA ALA A 322 10.49 13.99 -7.46
C ALA A 322 9.40 13.13 -8.10
N SER A 323 9.80 12.00 -8.67
CA SER A 323 8.89 11.00 -9.23
C SER A 323 9.12 9.64 -8.60
N LYS A 324 8.06 8.82 -8.56
CA LYS A 324 8.15 7.44 -8.10
C LYS A 324 8.96 6.64 -9.11
N MET A 325 9.84 5.77 -8.64
CA MET A 325 10.64 4.91 -9.52
C MET A 325 9.77 3.90 -10.27
N ILE A 326 8.74 3.36 -9.60
CA ILE A 326 7.75 2.48 -10.21
C ILE A 326 6.40 3.22 -10.27
N GLY A 327 5.87 3.35 -11.48
CA GLY A 327 4.56 3.93 -11.74
C GLY A 327 3.39 3.00 -11.39
N SER A 328 2.16 3.50 -11.50
CA SER A 328 0.96 2.70 -11.31
C SER A 328 0.72 1.73 -12.48
N VAL A 329 0.18 0.56 -12.16
CA VAL A 329 -0.21 -0.45 -13.16
C VAL A 329 -1.35 0.09 -14.03
N ARG A 330 -1.26 -0.16 -15.32
CA ARG A 330 -2.35 0.10 -16.27
C ARG A 330 -3.04 -1.21 -16.60
N ILE A 331 -4.35 -1.30 -16.41
CA ILE A 331 -5.08 -2.53 -16.72
C ILE A 331 -4.98 -2.91 -18.21
N ASP A 332 -4.93 -1.91 -19.10
CA ASP A 332 -4.84 -2.13 -20.56
C ASP A 332 -3.55 -2.85 -20.99
N SER A 333 -2.49 -2.86 -20.17
CA SER A 333 -1.27 -3.62 -20.51
C SER A 333 -1.40 -5.12 -20.23
N TRP A 334 -2.49 -5.54 -19.58
CA TRP A 334 -2.82 -6.92 -19.25
C TRP A 334 -3.97 -7.51 -20.09
N LEU A 335 -4.70 -6.67 -20.84
CA LEU A 335 -5.78 -7.08 -21.75
C LEU A 335 -5.26 -7.42 -23.14
#